data_AF-A0A822DE94-F1
#
_entry.id   AF-A0A822DE94-F1
#
_cell.length_a   1.000
_cell.length_b   1.000
_cell.length_c   1.000
_cell.angle_alpha   90.00
_cell.angle_beta   90.00
_cell.angle_gamma   90.00
#
_symmetry.space_group_name_H-M   'P 1'
#
loop_
_entity.id
_entity.type
_entity.pdbx_description
1 polymer ?
#
loop_
_entity_poly.entity_id
_entity_poly.type
_entity_poly.pdbx_seq_one_letter_code
_entity_poly.pdbx_strand_id
1 'polypeptide(L)' 'QSGLGTAAVIVMDKSTDVVKAIARLSDFYQHESCGQCTPCREGTGWLAKMMNRFGKKKIKDHDGFGDLF' A
#
# COMPACT_ATOMS: atom_id res chain seq x y z
N GLN A 1 -9.26 -14.26 5.11
CA GLN A 1 -10.50 -13.79 5.76
C GLN A 1 -10.50 -12.27 5.70
N SER A 2 -11.50 -11.67 5.06
CA SER A 2 -11.65 -10.21 5.06
C SER A 2 -12.22 -9.78 6.42
N GLY A 3 -11.46 -8.98 7.18
CA GLY A 3 -11.88 -8.48 8.49
C GLY A 3 -12.68 -7.20 8.33
N LEU A 4 -13.90 -7.14 8.89
CA LEU A 4 -14.77 -5.96 8.79
C LEU A 4 -14.20 -4.71 9.47
N GLY A 5 -13.18 -4.84 10.33
CA GLY A 5 -12.46 -3.71 10.93
C GLY A 5 -13.40 -2.70 11.59
N THR A 6 -13.15 -1.40 11.37
CA THR A 6 -13.98 -0.28 11.85
C THR A 6 -15.27 -0.05 11.04
N ALA A 7 -15.61 -0.98 10.13
CA ALA A 7 -16.66 -0.81 9.12
C ALA A 7 -16.48 0.43 8.21
N ALA A 8 -15.26 0.98 8.13
CA ALA A 8 -14.94 2.08 7.21
C ALA A 8 -14.89 1.58 5.77
N VAL A 9 -15.60 2.26 4.86
CA VAL A 9 -15.67 1.94 3.44
C VAL A 9 -14.91 2.99 2.64
N ILE A 10 -13.87 2.56 1.91
CA ILE A 10 -13.11 3.41 0.99
C ILE A 10 -13.62 3.14 -0.42
N VAL A 11 -14.23 4.15 -1.05
CA VAL A 11 -14.73 4.06 -2.43
C VAL A 11 -13.73 4.75 -3.35
N MET A 12 -13.27 4.03 -4.39
CA MET A 12 -12.36 4.54 -5.42
C MET A 12 -13.01 4.39 -6.79
N ASP A 13 -13.02 5.47 -7.57
CA ASP A 13 -13.49 5.46 -8.96
C ASP A 13 -12.34 5.05 -9.92
N LYS A 14 -12.66 4.67 -11.16
CA LYS A 14 -11.68 4.29 -12.20
C LYS A 14 -10.70 5.40 -12.56
N SER A 15 -11.03 6.65 -12.27
CA SER A 15 -10.13 7.79 -12.41
C SER A 15 -9.02 7.84 -11.33
N THR A 16 -9.15 7.05 -10.26
CA THR A 16 -8.22 7.03 -9.13
C THR A 16 -7.08 6.06 -9.39
N ASP A 17 -5.84 6.53 -9.20
CA ASP A 17 -4.67 5.65 -9.16
C ASP A 17 -4.65 4.87 -7.83
N VAL A 18 -5.12 3.62 -7.90
CA VAL A 18 -5.20 2.70 -6.74
C VAL A 18 -3.82 2.42 -6.15
N VAL A 19 -2.77 2.35 -6.99
CA VAL A 19 -1.40 2.11 -6.52
C VAL A 19 -0.93 3.28 -5.65
N LYS A 20 -1.19 4.51 -6.11
CA LYS A 20 -0.88 5.72 -5.35
C LYS A 20 -1.69 5.84 -4.05
N ALA A 21 -2.96 5.42 -4.07
CA ALA A 21 -3.80 5.38 -2.88
C ALA A 21 -3.26 4.39 -1.83
N ILE A 22 -2.90 3.17 -2.24
CA ILE A 22 -2.32 2.16 -1.34
C ILE A 22 -0.92 2.57 -0.87
N ALA A 23 -0.12 3.25 -1.69
CA ALA A 23 1.18 3.79 -1.29
C ALA A 23 1.03 4.80 -0.15
N ARG A 24 0.04 5.70 -0.23
CA ARG A 24 -0.29 6.64 0.85
C ARG A 24 -0.69 5.92 2.15
N LEU A 25 -1.47 4.85 2.06
CA LEU A 25 -1.83 4.04 3.22
C LEU A 25 -0.61 3.32 3.82
N SER A 26 0.28 2.81 2.99
CA SER A 26 1.51 2.13 3.44
C SER A 26 2.46 3.09 4.15
N ASP A 27 2.61 4.33 3.64
CA ASP A 27 3.34 5.40 4.32
C ASP A 27 2.73 5.74 5.68
N PHE A 28 1.38 5.81 5.78
CA PHE A 28 0.69 6.03 7.06
C PHE A 28 1.02 4.92 8.07
N TYR A 29 0.90 3.66 7.67
CA TYR A 29 1.21 2.53 8.57
C TYR A 29 2.68 2.45 8.97
N GLN A 30 3.60 2.94 8.14
CA GLN A 30 5.00 3.10 8.53
C GLN A 30 5.15 4.20 9.58
N HIS A 31 4.52 5.36 9.37
CA HIS A 31 4.66 6.53 10.25
C HIS A 31 4.03 6.31 11.63
N GLU A 32 2.86 5.65 11.66
CA GLU A 32 2.11 5.36 12.88
C GLU A 32 2.46 3.99 13.49
N SER A 33 3.44 3.28 12.93
CA SER A 33 3.88 2.03 13.54
C SER A 33 4.50 2.30 14.91
N CYS A 34 4.01 1.64 15.96
CA CYS A 34 4.60 1.73 17.30
C CYS A 34 6.04 1.15 17.35
N GLY A 35 6.46 0.39 16.32
CA GLY A 35 7.82 -0.13 16.19
C GLY A 35 8.20 -1.27 17.15
N GLN A 36 7.25 -1.78 17.93
CA GLN A 36 7.51 -2.75 19.00
C GLN A 36 8.02 -4.10 18.46
N CYS A 37 7.42 -4.60 17.39
CA CYS A 37 7.80 -5.87 16.76
C CYS A 37 8.62 -5.61 15.49
N THR A 38 9.74 -6.30 15.33
CA THR A 38 10.59 -6.27 14.12
C THR A 38 9.81 -6.43 12.80
N PRO A 39 8.87 -7.38 12.65
CA PRO A 39 8.10 -7.49 11.40
C PRO A 39 7.28 -6.23 11.09
N CYS A 40 6.80 -5.51 12.11
CA CYS A 40 6.06 -4.26 11.89
C CYS A 40 7.01 -3.08 11.66
N ARG A 41 8.07 -2.94 12.46
CA ARG A 41 9.04 -1.83 12.37
C ARG A 41 9.79 -1.81 11.05
N GLU A 42 10.26 -2.96 10.60
CA GLU A 42 11.05 -3.08 9.37
C GLU A 42 10.17 -3.38 8.16
N GLY A 43 9.15 -4.22 8.34
CA GLY A 43 8.25 -4.63 7.26
C GLY A 43 7.38 -3.48 6.73
N THR A 44 6.87 -2.60 7.59
CA THR A 44 6.08 -1.43 7.12
C THR A 44 6.95 -0.47 6.30
N GLY A 45 8.20 -0.24 6.71
CA GLY A 45 9.15 0.57 5.94
C GLY A 45 9.54 -0.07 4.60
N TRP A 46 9.64 -1.39 4.54
CA TRP A 46 9.84 -2.12 3.28
C TRP A 46 8.63 -2.00 2.35
N LEU A 47 7.43 -2.19 2.89
CA LEU A 47 6.18 -2.08 2.15
C LEU A 47 6.00 -0.69 1.55
N ALA A 48 6.20 0.36 2.34
CA ALA A 48 6.14 1.75 1.89
C ALA A 48 7.14 2.04 0.76
N LYS A 49 8.39 1.54 0.88
CA LYS A 49 9.40 1.68 -0.19
C LYS A 49 9.00 0.95 -1.46
N MET A 50 8.46 -0.27 -1.37
CA MET A 50 7.96 -1.00 -2.53
C MET A 50 6.78 -0.28 -3.19
N MET A 51 5.78 0.15 -2.42
CA MET A 51 4.62 0.87 -2.95
C MET A 51 5.00 2.21 -3.59
N ASN A 52 5.97 2.92 -3.05
CA ASN A 52 6.52 4.13 -3.68
C ASN A 52 7.27 3.84 -4.98
N ARG A 53 7.88 2.67 -5.14
CA ARG A 53 8.46 2.24 -6.42
C ARG A 53 7.36 1.90 -7.43
N PHE A 54 6.31 1.21 -6.99
CA PHE A 54 5.15 0.91 -7.83
C PHE A 54 4.45 2.18 -8.30
N GLY A 55 4.21 3.17 -7.43
CA GLY A 55 3.55 4.44 -7.79
C GLY A 55 4.38 5.37 -8.68
N LYS A 56 5.70 5.16 -8.78
CA LYS A 56 6.57 5.91 -9.73
C LYS A 56 6.48 5.37 -11.15
N LYS A 57 6.20 4.07 -11.33
CA LYS A 57 5.88 3.51 -12.64
C LYS A 57 4.39 3.71 -12.87
N LYS A 58 3.98 4.28 -14.01
CA LYS A 58 2.57 4.26 -14.41
C LYS A 58 2.20 2.82 -14.75
N ILE A 59 1.83 2.03 -13.75
CA ILE A 59 1.25 0.71 -13.96
C ILE A 59 -0.14 0.97 -14.53
N LYS A 60 -0.25 0.86 -15.85
CA LYS A 60 -1.52 0.80 -16.54
C LYS A 60 -2.04 -0.62 -16.32
N ASP A 61 -3.17 -0.73 -15.64
CA ASP A 61 -3.95 -1.96 -15.51
C ASP A 61 -3.40 -3.05 -14.56
N HIS A 62 -4.30 -3.97 -14.24
CA HIS A 62 -4.29 -4.96 -13.15
C HIS A 62 -3.21 -6.06 -13.29
N ASP A 63 -2.29 -5.87 -14.23
CA ASP A 63 -1.41 -6.90 -14.79
C ASP A 63 0.07 -6.59 -14.49
N GLY A 64 0.41 -5.34 -14.16
CA GLY A 64 1.80 -4.89 -14.01
C GLY A 64 2.50 -5.29 -12.69
N PHE A 65 1.88 -6.15 -11.87
CA PHE A 65 2.54 -6.72 -10.70
C PHE A 65 3.51 -7.86 -11.09
N GLY A 66 3.31 -8.49 -12.25
CA GLY A 66 4.14 -9.59 -12.75
C GLY A 66 5.47 -9.15 -13.35
N ASP A 67 5.55 -7.98 -13.98
CA ASP A 67 6.74 -7.50 -14.73
C ASP A 67 7.86 -6.93 -13.84
N LEU A 68 7.80 -7.13 -12.53
CA LEU A 68 8.77 -6.61 -11.58
C LEU A 68 9.55 -7.69 -10.83
N PHE A 69 9.35 -8.97 -11.17
CA PHE A 69 10.07 -10.12 -10.64
C PHE A 69 10.91 -10.81 -11.73
#